data_AF-A0A1V4WT13-F1
#
_entry.id   AF-A0A1V4WT13-F1
#
_cell.length_a   1.000
_cell.length_b   1.000
_cell.length_c   1.000
_cell.angle_alpha   90.00
_cell.angle_beta   90.00
_cell.angle_gamma   90.00
#
_symmetry.space_group_name_H-M   'P 1'
#
loop_
_entity.id
_entity.type
_entity.pdbx_description
1 polymer ?
#
loop_
_entity_poly.entity_id
_entity_poly.type
_entity_poly.pdbx_seq_one_letter_code
_entity_poly.pdbx_strand_id
1 'polypeptide(L)'
;MPAWYMAIMMESEDVQWRPKLNADLSDHGPDDHKLIIEFEGDLEKMPWISNLSCGNATVDLNVLATSMPRLFDKAWLRGHGPQEASVAIMGNHHIIEINLKKS
;
A
#
# COMPACT_ATOMS: atom_id res chain seq x y z
N MET A 1 13.22 7.81 -5.02
CA MET A 1 11.83 8.01 -5.49
C MET A 1 10.95 6.94 -4.86
N PRO A 2 9.64 7.19 -4.62
CA PRO A 2 8.79 6.24 -3.90
C PRO A 2 8.31 5.11 -4.80
N ALA A 3 7.94 3.98 -4.22
CA ALA A 3 7.11 2.98 -4.89
C ALA A 3 5.66 3.48 -4.90
N TRP A 4 5.01 3.60 -6.06
CA TRP A 4 3.62 4.07 -6.12
C TRP A 4 2.73 3.13 -6.93
N TYR A 5 1.71 2.60 -6.27
CA TYR A 5 0.68 1.75 -6.85
C TYR A 5 -0.71 2.37 -6.73
N MET A 6 -1.59 1.98 -7.64
CA MET A 6 -3.01 2.28 -7.60
C MET A 6 -3.80 0.99 -7.37
N ALA A 7 -4.84 1.09 -6.54
CA ALA A 7 -5.77 0.02 -6.22
C ALA A 7 -7.20 0.53 -6.34
N ILE A 8 -8.06 -0.24 -7.01
CA ILE A 8 -9.47 0.09 -7.18
C ILE A 8 -10.29 -1.11 -6.68
N MET A 9 -11.13 -0.90 -5.68
CA MET A 9 -12.14 -1.85 -5.24
C MET A 9 -13.28 -1.87 -6.26
N MET A 10 -13.52 -3.04 -6.84
CA MET A 10 -14.62 -3.28 -7.75
C MET A 10 -15.94 -3.49 -6.97
N GLU A 11 -17.07 -3.45 -7.66
CA GLU A 11 -18.37 -3.79 -7.05
C GLU A 11 -18.43 -5.24 -6.52
N SER A 12 -17.60 -6.14 -7.05
CA SER A 12 -17.41 -7.51 -6.54
C SER A 12 -16.60 -7.58 -5.24
N GLU A 13 -16.13 -6.43 -4.73
CA GLU A 13 -15.19 -6.28 -3.62
C GLU A 13 -13.75 -6.76 -3.93
N ASP A 14 -13.50 -7.29 -5.14
CA ASP A 14 -12.16 -7.57 -5.62
C ASP A 14 -11.37 -6.27 -5.81
N VAL A 15 -10.07 -6.30 -5.50
CA VAL A 15 -9.17 -5.15 -5.68
C VAL A 15 -8.32 -5.34 -6.93
N GLN A 16 -8.43 -4.40 -7.87
CA GLN A 16 -7.57 -4.33 -9.03
C GLN A 16 -6.36 -3.44 -8.77
N TRP A 17 -5.16 -4.02 -8.92
CA TRP A 17 -3.90 -3.32 -8.69
C TRP A 17 -3.20 -2.93 -9.99
N ARG A 18 -2.59 -1.75 -10.02
CA ARG A 18 -1.79 -1.25 -11.15
C ARG A 18 -0.57 -0.47 -10.64
N PRO A 19 0.61 -0.62 -11.27
CA PRO A 19 1.72 0.28 -10.98
C PRO A 19 1.43 1.69 -11.52
N LYS A 20 1.85 2.73 -10.81
CA LYS A 20 1.70 4.13 -11.23
C LYS A 20 3.06 4.78 -11.51
N LEU A 21 3.98 4.74 -10.54
CA LEU A 21 5.34 5.26 -10.68
C LEU A 21 6.36 4.28 -10.11
N ASN A 22 7.54 4.23 -10.76
CA ASN A 22 8.64 3.34 -10.41
C ASN A 22 8.21 1.86 -10.34
N ALA A 23 7.54 1.37 -11.39
CA ALA A 23 7.06 -0.01 -11.47
C ALA A 23 8.21 -1.05 -11.42
N ASP A 24 9.38 -0.68 -11.96
CA ASP A 24 10.55 -1.54 -12.10
C ASP A 24 11.57 -1.37 -10.96
N LEU A 25 11.08 -1.19 -9.73
CA LEU A 25 11.97 -1.13 -8.57
C LEU A 25 12.83 -2.39 -8.47
N SER A 26 14.11 -2.19 -8.19
CA SER A 26 15.04 -3.26 -7.87
C SER A 26 14.69 -3.90 -6.52
N ASP A 27 15.34 -5.01 -6.20
CA ASP A 27 15.18 -5.65 -4.89
C ASP A 27 15.72 -4.80 -3.73
N HIS A 28 16.41 -3.69 -4.00
CA HIS A 28 16.83 -2.72 -2.98
C HIS A 28 15.71 -1.76 -2.55
N GLY A 29 14.59 -1.72 -3.28
CA GLY A 29 13.44 -0.88 -2.94
C GLY A 29 13.56 0.59 -3.35
N PRO A 30 12.60 1.42 -2.92
CA PRO A 30 12.55 2.84 -3.24
C PRO A 30 13.62 3.64 -2.48
N ASP A 31 14.32 4.58 -3.15
CA ASP A 31 15.43 5.32 -2.54
C ASP A 31 15.04 6.12 -1.28
N ASP A 32 13.80 6.61 -1.26
CA ASP A 32 13.25 7.41 -0.14
C ASP A 32 12.53 6.54 0.90
N HIS A 33 12.55 5.21 0.74
CA HIS A 33 11.93 4.26 1.64
C HIS A 33 10.43 4.52 1.82
N LYS A 34 9.75 5.02 0.77
CA LYS A 34 8.31 5.25 0.79
C LYS A 34 7.56 4.34 -0.16
N LEU A 35 6.44 3.82 0.33
CA LEU A 35 5.40 3.16 -0.45
C LEU A 35 4.15 4.03 -0.42
N ILE A 36 3.62 4.35 -1.59
CA ILE A 36 2.39 5.11 -1.77
C ILE A 36 1.35 4.22 -2.44
N ILE A 37 0.16 4.17 -1.87
CA ILE A 37 -0.99 3.47 -2.44
C ILE A 37 -2.09 4.50 -2.65
N GLU A 38 -2.48 4.69 -3.90
CA GLU A 38 -3.70 5.39 -4.25
C GLU A 38 -4.84 4.36 -4.30
N PHE A 39 -5.83 4.52 -3.43
CA PHE A 39 -6.89 3.54 -3.25
C PHE A 39 -8.27 4.15 -3.49
N GLU A 40 -9.03 3.58 -4.41
CA GLU A 40 -10.42 3.92 -4.65
C GLU A 40 -11.32 2.82 -4.12
N GLY A 41 -12.15 3.12 -3.13
CA GLY A 41 -13.01 2.15 -2.47
C GLY A 41 -13.19 2.40 -0.99
N ASP A 42 -13.75 1.40 -0.31
CA ASP A 42 -13.93 1.43 1.14
C ASP A 42 -12.71 0.84 1.87
N LEU A 43 -11.92 1.69 2.52
CA LEU A 43 -10.74 1.24 3.26
C LEU A 43 -11.10 0.34 4.45
N GLU A 44 -12.26 0.50 5.06
CA GLU A 44 -12.63 -0.29 6.26
C GLU A 44 -12.81 -1.77 5.93
N LYS A 45 -13.04 -2.11 4.65
CA LYS A 45 -13.13 -3.49 4.17
C LYS A 45 -11.78 -4.12 3.85
N MET A 46 -10.68 -3.36 3.89
CA MET A 46 -9.37 -3.89 3.52
C MET A 46 -8.75 -4.70 4.66
N PRO A 47 -8.38 -5.98 4.45
CA PRO A 47 -7.85 -6.83 5.52
C PRO A 47 -6.42 -6.45 5.93
N TRP A 48 -5.73 -5.66 5.12
CA TRP A 48 -4.37 -5.20 5.35
C TRP A 48 -4.30 -3.83 6.03
N ILE A 49 -5.42 -3.20 6.37
CA ILE A 49 -5.46 -1.92 7.09
C ILE A 49 -6.18 -2.08 8.44
N SER A 50 -5.69 -1.40 9.46
CA SER A 50 -6.27 -1.39 10.80
C SER A 50 -6.02 -0.05 11.48
N ASN A 51 -6.71 0.20 12.60
CA ASN A 51 -6.59 1.44 13.38
C ASN A 51 -6.82 2.72 12.56
N LEU A 52 -7.68 2.66 11.53
CA LEU A 52 -8.00 3.80 10.68
C LEU A 52 -8.71 4.86 11.52
N SER A 53 -8.01 5.95 11.82
CA SER A 53 -8.53 7.05 12.62
C SER A 53 -7.86 8.36 12.24
N CYS A 54 -8.66 9.40 11.99
CA CYS A 54 -8.19 10.78 11.76
C CYS A 54 -6.95 10.91 10.84
N GLY A 55 -6.94 10.20 9.71
CA GLY A 55 -5.86 10.28 8.72
C GLY A 55 -4.60 9.48 9.06
N ASN A 56 -4.67 8.58 10.04
CA ASN A 56 -3.62 7.61 10.34
C ASN A 56 -4.18 6.19 10.28
N ALA A 57 -3.33 5.24 9.92
CA ALA A 57 -3.66 3.83 9.92
C ALA A 57 -2.41 2.98 10.21
N THR A 58 -2.64 1.70 10.47
CA THR A 58 -1.61 0.67 10.46
C THR A 58 -1.85 -0.24 9.26
N VAL A 59 -0.85 -0.38 8.39
CA VAL A 59 -0.89 -1.27 7.23
C VAL A 59 -0.03 -2.51 7.49
N ASP A 60 -0.62 -3.69 7.43
CA ASP A 60 0.13 -4.95 7.44
C ASP A 60 0.66 -5.26 6.04
N LEU A 61 1.95 -5.04 5.85
CA LEU A 61 2.59 -5.25 4.55
C LEU A 61 2.64 -6.73 4.13
N ASN A 62 2.58 -7.68 5.06
CA ASN A 62 2.54 -9.10 4.72
C ASN A 62 1.16 -9.47 4.15
N VAL A 63 0.08 -8.97 4.75
CA VAL A 63 -1.29 -9.18 4.24
C VAL A 63 -1.48 -8.42 2.93
N LEU A 64 -0.99 -7.18 2.84
CA LEU A 64 -1.01 -6.40 1.60
C LEU A 64 -0.31 -7.16 0.46
N ALA A 65 0.86 -7.74 0.71
CA ALA A 65 1.61 -8.52 -0.27
C ALA A 65 0.82 -9.70 -0.86
N THR A 66 -0.04 -10.34 -0.05
CA THR A 66 -0.90 -11.43 -0.54
C THR A 66 -2.01 -10.96 -1.49
N SER A 67 -2.41 -9.69 -1.42
CA SER A 67 -3.44 -9.12 -2.29
C SER A 67 -2.92 -8.70 -3.68
N MET A 68 -1.60 -8.54 -3.83
CA MET A 68 -0.96 -8.10 -5.08
C MET A 68 0.39 -8.79 -5.36
N PRO A 69 0.45 -10.14 -5.35
CA PRO A 69 1.70 -10.89 -5.24
C PRO A 69 2.70 -10.60 -6.37
N ARG A 70 2.25 -10.34 -7.60
CA ARG A 70 3.14 -10.05 -8.74
C ARG A 70 3.85 -8.70 -8.62
N LEU A 71 3.20 -7.71 -8.03
CA LEU A 71 3.77 -6.37 -7.84
C LEU A 71 4.66 -6.30 -6.59
N PHE A 72 4.43 -7.22 -5.64
CA PHE A 72 5.14 -7.32 -4.35
C PHE A 72 6.20 -8.43 -4.32
N ASP A 73 6.49 -9.08 -5.47
CA ASP A 73 7.57 -10.06 -5.59
C ASP A 73 8.94 -9.38 -5.64
N LYS A 74 9.24 -8.58 -4.62
CA LYS A 74 10.47 -7.82 -4.43
C LYS A 74 10.96 -7.99 -3.01
N ALA A 75 12.26 -8.18 -2.84
CA ALA A 75 12.83 -8.50 -1.53
C ALA A 75 12.59 -7.39 -0.49
N TRP A 76 12.62 -6.12 -0.90
CA TRP A 76 12.50 -4.95 -0.03
C TRP A 76 11.16 -4.75 0.70
N LEU A 77 10.12 -5.52 0.36
CA LEU A 77 8.82 -5.47 1.06
C LEU A 77 8.60 -6.65 2.01
N ARG A 78 9.40 -7.71 1.89
CA ARG A 78 9.18 -8.95 2.63
C ARG A 78 9.52 -8.77 4.11
N GLY A 79 8.63 -9.20 4.99
CA GLY A 79 8.91 -9.24 6.43
C GLY A 79 8.83 -7.90 7.16
N HIS A 80 8.37 -6.83 6.50
CA HIS A 80 8.17 -5.54 7.16
C HIS A 80 6.97 -5.52 8.11
N GLY A 81 6.02 -6.47 7.99
CA GLY A 81 4.88 -6.58 8.92
C GLY A 81 4.05 -5.29 9.01
N PRO A 82 3.46 -5.00 10.18
CA PRO A 82 2.71 -3.77 10.41
C PRO A 82 3.57 -2.50 10.34
N GLN A 83 3.16 -1.54 9.51
CA GLN A 83 3.77 -0.22 9.37
C GLN A 83 2.74 0.87 9.61
N GLU A 84 3.19 1.98 10.20
CA GLU A 84 2.37 3.19 10.31
C GLU A 84 2.21 3.84 8.94
N ALA A 85 0.99 4.29 8.66
CA ALA A 85 0.63 4.95 7.43
C ALA A 85 -0.14 6.24 7.71
N SER A 86 0.15 7.27 6.92
CA SER A 86 -0.72 8.44 6.83
C SER A 86 -1.73 8.23 5.70
N VAL A 87 -2.97 8.64 5.93
CA VAL A 87 -4.08 8.48 4.99
C VAL A 87 -4.71 9.85 4.71
N ALA A 88 -4.59 10.34 3.47
CA ALA A 88 -5.38 11.46 3.00
C ALA A 88 -6.71 10.92 2.45
N ILE A 89 -7.84 11.41 2.99
CA ILE A 89 -9.19 10.94 2.66
C ILE A 89 -9.89 12.00 1.80
N MET A 90 -10.32 11.62 0.60
CA MET A 90 -11.00 12.48 -0.38
C MET A 90 -12.25 11.77 -0.91
N GLY A 91 -13.27 11.62 -0.07
CA GLY A 91 -14.45 10.84 -0.39
C GLY A 91 -14.14 9.33 -0.37
N ASN A 92 -14.35 8.65 -1.50
CA ASN A 92 -13.97 7.24 -1.68
C ASN A 92 -12.54 7.06 -2.24
N HIS A 93 -11.83 8.16 -2.50
CA HIS A 93 -10.45 8.14 -2.97
C HIS A 93 -9.50 8.45 -1.81
N HIS A 94 -8.45 7.65 -1.70
CA HIS A 94 -7.52 7.69 -0.58
C HIS A 94 -6.07 7.66 -1.07
N ILE A 95 -5.20 8.46 -0.45
CA ILE A 95 -3.75 8.34 -0.63
C ILE A 95 -3.17 7.85 0.69
N ILE A 96 -2.55 6.67 0.65
CA ILE A 96 -1.94 6.01 1.79
C ILE A 96 -0.42 6.10 1.62
N GLU A 97 0.24 6.81 2.52
CA GLU A 97 1.69 6.94 2.55
C GLU A 97 2.28 6.11 3.67
N ILE A 98 3.11 5.13 3.32
CA ILE A 98 3.75 4.21 4.24
C ILE A 98 5.26 4.47 4.24
N ASN A 99 5.81 4.80 5.42
CA ASN A 99 7.25 4.93 5.59
C ASN A 99 7.83 3.56 5.96
N LEU A 100 8.67 3.01 5.09
CA LEU A 100 9.27 1.70 5.27
C LEU A 100 10.47 1.84 6.22
N LYS A 101 10.41 1.13 7.34
CA LYS A 101 11.59 1.01 8.21
C LYS A 101 12.68 0.26 7.46
N LYS A 102 13.94 0.72 7.56
CA LYS A 102 15.09 -0.02 7.05
C LYS A 102 15.19 -1.37 7.76
N SER A 103 15.24 -2.44 6.97
CA SER A 103 15.49 -3.81 7.42
C SER A 103 16.94 -3.98 7.88
#